data_AF-A0A1V1NT77-F1
#
_entry.id   AF-A0A1V1NT77-F1
#
_cell.length_a   1.000
_cell.length_b   1.000
_cell.length_c   1.000
_cell.angle_alpha   90.00
_cell.angle_beta   90.00
_cell.angle_gamma   90.00
#
_symmetry.space_group_name_H-M   'P 1'
#
loop_
_entity.id
_entity.type
_entity.pdbx_description
1 polymer ?
#
loop_
_entity_poly.entity_id
_entity_poly.type
_entity_poly.pdbx_seq_one_letter_code
_entity_poly.pdbx_strand_id
1 'polypeptide(L)' 'MERASHDHNFKNLLLDFPKESLNWILPDATEKWGTIWHVEFIRQEPKKDHLKDAHVALDMPILFYFENKRLSYGL' A
#
# COMPACT_ATOMS: atom_id res chain seq x y z
N MET A 1 14.52 -1.58 26.30
CA MET A 1 13.74 -2.42 25.36
C MET A 1 13.15 -1.50 24.31
N GLU A 2 13.92 -1.20 23.26
CA GLU A 2 13.41 -0.43 22.12
C GLU A 2 12.48 -1.34 21.32
N ARG A 3 11.17 -1.05 21.41
CA ARG A 3 10.17 -1.68 20.56
C ARG A 3 10.40 -1.14 19.14
N ALA A 4 10.73 -2.04 18.23
CA ALA A 4 11.02 -1.74 16.83
C ALA A 4 9.97 -0.79 16.22
N SER A 5 10.34 0.48 16.12
CA SER A 5 9.60 1.53 15.42
C SER A 5 10.01 1.55 13.93
N HIS A 6 10.08 0.36 13.30
CA HIS A 6 10.59 0.23 11.94
C HIS A 6 9.50 0.14 10.86
N ASP A 7 8.27 -0.24 11.20
CA ASP A 7 7.20 -0.41 10.20
C ASP A 7 6.28 0.82 10.02
N HIS A 8 6.16 1.70 11.02
CA HIS A 8 5.25 2.85 10.91
C HIS A 8 5.70 3.88 9.87
N ASN A 9 7.01 4.14 9.75
CA ASN A 9 7.50 5.09 8.75
C ASN A 9 7.29 4.58 7.33
N PHE A 10 7.36 3.27 7.12
CA PHE A 10 7.20 2.68 5.79
C PHE A 10 5.75 2.75 5.28
N LYS A 11 4.77 2.52 6.16
CA LYS A 11 3.35 2.70 5.83
C LYS A 11 3.05 4.15 5.44
N ASN A 12 3.60 5.12 6.17
CA ASN A 12 3.46 6.53 5.82
C ASN A 12 4.14 6.83 4.47
N LEU A 13 5.33 6.29 4.20
CA LEU A 13 6.03 6.50 2.94
C LEU A 13 5.26 5.96 1.72
N LEU A 14 4.62 4.79 1.82
CA LEU A 14 3.76 4.27 0.75
C LEU A 14 2.50 5.11 0.53
N LEU A 15 1.95 5.73 1.59
CA LEU A 15 0.81 6.62 1.49
C LEU A 15 1.21 7.97 0.88
N ASP A 16 2.36 8.51 1.28
CA ASP A 16 2.85 9.82 0.84
C ASP A 16 3.51 9.76 -0.55
N PHE A 17 4.23 8.67 -0.84
CA PHE A 17 5.03 8.46 -2.06
C PHE A 17 4.86 7.04 -2.62
N PRO A 18 3.66 6.69 -3.11
CA PRO A 18 3.36 5.32 -3.53
C PRO A 18 4.21 4.84 -4.71
N LYS A 19 4.54 5.72 -5.67
CA LYS A 19 5.31 5.33 -6.88
C LYS A 19 6.77 5.10 -6.55
N GLU A 20 7.37 6.00 -5.79
CA GLU A 20 8.75 5.93 -5.33
C GLU A 20 8.94 4.74 -4.41
N SER A 21 8.00 4.53 -3.48
CA SER A 21 8.01 3.37 -2.59
C SER A 21 7.87 2.07 -3.38
N LEU A 22 7.02 2.02 -4.41
CA LEU A 22 6.91 0.83 -5.25
C LEU A 22 8.20 0.55 -6.01
N ASN A 23 8.89 1.56 -6.52
CA ASN A 23 10.22 1.38 -7.14
C ASN A 23 11.27 0.88 -6.13
N TRP A 24 11.13 1.20 -4.84
CA TRP A 24 12.00 0.63 -3.80
C TRP A 24 11.66 -0.84 -3.49
N ILE A 25 10.37 -1.19 -3.48
CA ILE A 25 9.89 -2.56 -3.15
C ILE A 25 10.08 -3.52 -4.33
N LEU A 26 9.81 -3.04 -5.54
CA LEU A 26 9.88 -3.77 -6.79
C LEU A 26 10.55 -2.88 -7.87
N PRO A 27 11.88 -2.72 -7.82
CA PRO A 27 12.61 -1.86 -8.75
C PRO A 27 12.41 -2.27 -10.22
N ASP A 28 12.24 -3.57 -10.48
CA ASP A 28 12.01 -4.07 -11.83
C ASP A 28 10.54 -3.98 -12.29
N ALA A 29 9.61 -3.51 -11.46
CA ALA A 29 8.18 -3.56 -11.80
C ALA A 29 7.85 -2.68 -13.01
N THR A 30 8.48 -1.51 -13.11
CA THR A 30 8.27 -0.59 -14.23
C THR A 30 8.92 -1.10 -15.52
N GLU A 31 10.05 -1.79 -15.44
CA GLU A 31 10.68 -2.44 -16.59
C GLU A 31 9.86 -3.65 -17.06
N LYS A 32 9.34 -4.46 -16.15
CA LYS A 32 8.61 -5.70 -16.47
C LYS A 32 7.16 -5.45 -16.88
N TRP A 33 6.48 -4.44 -16.31
CA TRP A 33 5.04 -4.24 -16.48
C TRP A 33 4.68 -2.89 -17.10
N GLY A 34 5.65 -2.04 -17.42
CA GLY A 34 5.46 -0.72 -18.02
C GLY A 34 5.30 0.38 -16.99
N THR A 35 4.97 1.59 -17.44
CA THR A 35 4.88 2.75 -16.54
C THR A 35 3.63 2.67 -15.65
N ILE A 36 3.75 3.10 -14.39
CA ILE A 36 2.59 3.26 -13.50
C ILE A 36 1.79 4.48 -13.94
N TRP A 37 0.64 4.26 -14.55
CA TRP A 37 -0.24 5.35 -15.00
C TRP A 37 -1.30 5.72 -13.95
N HIS A 38 -1.64 4.81 -13.03
CA HIS A 38 -2.60 5.09 -11.97
C HIS A 38 -2.28 4.34 -10.66
N VAL A 39 -2.63 4.97 -9.54
CA VAL A 39 -2.50 4.42 -8.19
C VAL A 39 -3.81 4.70 -7.46
N GLU A 40 -4.39 3.67 -6.86
CA GLU A 40 -5.68 3.75 -6.17
C GLU A 40 -5.56 3.16 -4.76
N PHE A 41 -6.05 3.89 -3.77
CA PHE A 41 -6.08 3.44 -2.38
C PHE A 41 -7.44 2.84 -2.08
N ILE A 42 -7.50 1.52 -1.90
CA ILE A 42 -8.76 0.84 -1.61
C ILE A 42 -8.98 0.88 -0.09
N ARG A 43 -9.88 1.75 0.36
CA ARG A 43 -10.37 1.70 1.74
C ARG A 43 -11.41 0.60 1.86
N GLN A 44 -11.09 -0.47 2.57
CA GLN A 44 -12.08 -1.46 2.98
C GLN A 44 -12.82 -0.92 4.20
N GLU A 45 -13.93 -0.22 4.00
CA GLU A 45 -14.82 0.12 5.12
C GLU A 45 -15.33 -1.18 5.76
N PRO A 46 -15.14 -1.38 7.07
CA PRO A 46 -15.64 -2.58 7.73
C PRO A 46 -17.16 -2.60 7.65
N LYS A 47 -17.73 -3.61 6.96
CA LYS A 47 -19.19 -3.81 6.81
C LYS A 47 -19.93 -4.19 8.11
N LYS A 48 -19.40 -3.87 9.29
CA LYS A 48 -20.05 -4.19 10.57
C LYS A 48 -19.89 -3.04 11.57
N ASP A 49 -21.02 -2.44 11.91
CA ASP A 49 -21.26 -1.48 13.02
C ASP A 49 -20.85 -2.00 14.43
N HIS A 50 -20.21 -3.17 14.53
CA HIS A 50 -20.15 -3.97 15.76
C HIS A 50 -18.73 -4.35 16.21
N LEU A 51 -17.69 -3.63 15.79
CA LEU A 51 -16.35 -3.78 16.36
C LEU A 51 -15.83 -2.42 16.85
N LYS A 52 -16.19 -2.12 18.10
CA LYS A 52 -15.67 -1.02 18.94
C LYS A 52 -14.22 -1.26 19.38
N ASP A 53 -13.40 -1.91 18.57
CA ASP A 53 -11.98 -2.08 18.83
C ASP A 53 -11.18 -1.28 17.82
N ALA A 54 -10.64 -0.16 18.28
CA ALA A 54 -9.84 0.82 17.54
C ALA A 54 -8.45 0.28 17.10
N HIS A 55 -8.34 -1.04 16.88
CA HIS A 55 -7.11 -1.74 16.52
C HIS A 55 -7.25 -2.63 15.28
N VAL A 56 -8.39 -2.59 14.58
CA VAL A 56 -8.43 -3.12 13.22
C VAL A 56 -7.78 -2.07 12.32
N ALA A 57 -6.46 -2.17 12.18
CA ALA A 57 -5.75 -1.53 11.09
C ALA A 57 -6.45 -1.99 9.81
N LEU A 58 -7.28 -1.11 9.24
CA LEU A 58 -7.94 -1.36 7.97
C LEU A 58 -6.87 -1.86 7.00
N ASP A 59 -7.06 -3.05 6.42
CA ASP A 59 -6.35 -3.44 5.22
C ASP A 59 -6.61 -2.34 4.19
N MET A 60 -5.62 -1.46 3.98
CA MET A 60 -5.65 -0.42 2.96
C MET A 60 -4.77 -0.88 1.80
N PRO A 61 -5.22 -1.83 0.96
CA PRO A 61 -4.43 -2.24 -0.18
C PRO A 61 -4.31 -1.08 -1.18
N ILE A 62 -3.08 -0.87 -1.64
CA ILE A 62 -2.74 0.05 -2.70
C ILE A 62 -2.75 -0.72 -4.01
N LEU A 63 -3.50 -0.23 -4.97
CA LEU A 63 -3.66 -0.83 -6.28
C LEU A 63 -2.85 -0.01 -7.29
N PHE A 64 -1.83 -0.63 -7.84
CA PHE A 64 -0.97 -0.06 -8.86
C PHE A 64 -1.41 -0.55 -10.24
N TYR A 65 -1.67 0.41 -11.12
CA TYR A 65 -2.01 0.16 -12.50
C TYR A 65 -0.80 0.50 -13.36
N PHE A 66 -0.23 -0.55 -13.95
CA PHE A 66 0.79 -0.46 -14.98
C PHE A 66 0.13 -0.57 -16.35
N GLU A 67 0.87 -0.23 -17.39
CA GLU A 67 0.40 -0.35 -18.78
C GLU A 67 0.01 -1.81 -19.12
N ASN A 68 0.81 -2.78 -18.66
CA ASN A 68 0.65 -4.19 -19.02
C ASN A 68 0.10 -5.06 -17.88
N LYS A 69 -0.07 -4.51 -16.66
CA LYS A 69 -0.48 -5.30 -15.48
C LYS A 69 -1.12 -4.45 -14.39
N ARG A 70 -1.84 -5.10 -13.48
CA ARG A 70 -2.30 -4.53 -12.22
C ARG A 70 -1.72 -5.31 -11.03
N LEU A 71 -1.28 -4.60 -9.99
CA LEU A 71 -0.73 -5.16 -8.75
C LEU A 71 -1.45 -4.58 -7.54
N SER A 72 -1.92 -5.43 -6.62
CA SER A 72 -2.40 -5.01 -5.30
C SER A 72 -1.34 -5.28 -4.24
N TYR A 73 -1.03 -4.29 -3.42
CA TYR A 73 -0.09 -4.39 -2.30
C TYR A 73 -0.79 -4.05 -0.98
N GLY A 74 -0.75 -4.94 0.01
CA GLY A 74 -1.33 -4.71 1.34
C GLY A 74 -0.30 -4.13 2.31
N LEU A 75 -0.71 -3.13 3.11
CA LEU A 75 0.12 -2.43 4.10
C LEU A 75 0.02 -3.02 5.51
#